data_AF-A0A532U8Y1-F1
#
_entry.id   AF-A0A532U8Y1-F1
#
_cell.length_a   1.000
_cell.length_b   1.000
_cell.length_c   1.000
_cell.angle_alpha   90.00
_cell.angle_beta   90.00
_cell.angle_gamma   90.00
#
_symmetry.space_group_name_H-M   'P 1'
#
loop_
_entity.id
_entity.type
_entity.pdbx_description
1 polymer ?
#
loop_
_entity_poly.entity_id
_entity_poly.type
_entity_poly.pdbx_seq_one_letter_code
_entity_poly.pdbx_strand_id
1 'polypeptide(L)'
;DNETVIAQGEGGQSWVKLFEADGTFIRIFKAFGAANAQGEVHLASGDLENADGIDEIIAGMGEGGSSWVKIFNYDGTIVRSFKAFEAADNPGGEVRLAVGNFDADADLEIAAATGYNGSNIVKLFDKDGTFIGKFSVFVLGGNPNGDVHIIAADIDNDGIDELICAHGEGGSSAVHVCKIDGTIIRSFKAFGSANGQGEVHLGKSNY
;
A
#
# COMPACT_ATOMS: atom_id res chain seq x y z
N ASP A 1 -2.72 -20.62 9.90
CA ASP A 1 -1.26 -20.86 9.97
C ASP A 1 -0.55 -19.58 9.55
N ASN A 2 0.66 -19.32 10.06
CA ASN A 2 1.37 -18.09 9.70
C ASN A 2 2.16 -18.33 8.41
N GLU A 3 1.72 -17.71 7.32
CA GLU A 3 2.41 -17.74 6.04
C GLU A 3 3.12 -16.40 5.81
N THR A 4 4.15 -16.42 4.97
CA THR A 4 4.90 -15.22 4.58
C THR A 4 4.81 -15.06 3.08
N VAL A 5 4.26 -13.93 2.64
CA VAL A 5 4.27 -13.52 1.24
C VAL A 5 5.41 -12.52 1.01
N ILE A 6 6.17 -12.72 -0.07
CA ILE A 6 7.23 -11.81 -0.50
C ILE A 6 7.10 -11.52 -1.98
N ALA A 7 7.56 -10.35 -2.41
CA ALA A 7 7.65 -10.02 -3.81
C ALA A 7 9.02 -9.47 -4.17
N GLN A 8 9.29 -9.41 -5.47
CA GLN A 8 10.52 -8.83 -5.99
C GLN A 8 10.48 -7.31 -5.93
N GLY A 9 11.62 -6.72 -5.56
CA GLY A 9 11.89 -5.29 -5.69
C GLY A 9 12.29 -4.88 -7.12
N GLU A 10 12.78 -3.65 -7.24
CA GLU A 10 13.23 -3.04 -8.49
C GLU A 10 14.26 -3.91 -9.25
N GLY A 11 14.15 -3.94 -10.58
CA GLY A 11 14.93 -4.81 -11.47
C GLY A 11 14.43 -6.27 -11.53
N GLY A 12 13.29 -6.56 -10.89
CA GLY A 12 12.66 -7.86 -10.84
C GLY A 12 11.88 -8.25 -12.10
N GLN A 13 11.00 -9.24 -11.95
CA GLN A 13 10.10 -9.75 -13.00
C GLN A 13 8.65 -9.90 -12.50
N SER A 14 8.30 -9.15 -11.43
CA SER A 14 7.01 -9.21 -10.75
C SER A 14 6.65 -10.56 -10.14
N TRP A 15 7.65 -11.31 -9.67
CA TRP A 15 7.38 -12.57 -8.96
C TRP A 15 6.91 -12.29 -7.54
N VAL A 16 5.86 -13.02 -7.13
CA VAL A 16 5.37 -13.14 -5.76
C VAL A 16 5.59 -14.59 -5.33
N LYS A 17 6.11 -14.80 -4.12
CA LYS A 17 6.37 -16.12 -3.52
C LYS A 17 5.75 -16.20 -2.13
N LEU A 18 5.25 -17.38 -1.80
CA LEU A 18 4.73 -17.68 -0.48
C LEU A 18 5.57 -18.76 0.18
N PHE A 19 5.73 -18.62 1.49
CA PHE A 19 6.45 -19.55 2.34
C PHE A 19 5.65 -19.81 3.61
N GLU A 20 5.83 -20.98 4.18
CA GLU A 20 5.46 -21.26 5.57
C GLU A 20 6.31 -20.39 6.51
N ALA A 21 5.89 -20.24 7.77
CA ALA A 21 6.68 -19.54 8.79
C ALA A 21 8.11 -20.09 8.98
N ASP A 22 8.34 -21.37 8.66
CA ASP A 22 9.66 -21.99 8.74
C ASP A 22 10.54 -21.78 7.49
N GLY A 23 10.02 -21.07 6.48
CA GLY A 23 10.68 -20.82 5.21
C GLY A 23 10.48 -21.92 4.16
N THR A 24 9.63 -22.91 4.41
CA THR A 24 9.25 -23.92 3.41
C THR A 24 8.50 -23.24 2.27
N PHE A 25 8.96 -23.48 1.03
CA PHE A 25 8.32 -22.92 -0.16
C PHE A 25 6.92 -23.51 -0.38
N ILE A 26 5.93 -22.64 -0.55
CA ILE A 26 4.55 -23.01 -0.87
C ILE A 26 4.30 -22.87 -2.36
N ARG A 27 4.45 -21.65 -2.90
CA ARG A 27 4.11 -21.34 -4.31
C ARG A 27 4.77 -20.08 -4.83
N ILE A 28 4.65 -19.89 -6.15
CA ILE A 28 5.13 -18.72 -6.89
C ILE A 28 4.18 -18.38 -8.04
N PHE A 29 3.95 -17.10 -8.28
CA PHE A 29 3.23 -16.59 -9.45
C PHE A 29 3.74 -15.20 -9.88
N LYS A 30 3.40 -14.77 -11.11
CA LYS A 30 3.71 -13.41 -11.59
C LYS A 30 2.50 -12.51 -11.38
N ALA A 31 2.66 -11.42 -10.61
CA ALA A 31 1.57 -10.47 -10.41
C ALA A 31 1.25 -9.69 -11.71
N PHE A 32 2.26 -9.13 -12.35
CA PHE A 32 2.11 -8.27 -13.54
C PHE A 32 2.88 -8.75 -14.77
N GLY A 33 3.91 -9.59 -14.58
CA GLY A 33 4.76 -10.05 -15.67
C GLY A 33 5.41 -8.91 -16.44
N ALA A 34 5.49 -9.03 -17.76
CA ALA A 34 6.18 -8.04 -18.61
C ALA A 34 5.47 -6.67 -18.69
N ALA A 35 4.23 -6.55 -18.20
CA ALA A 35 3.52 -5.29 -18.14
C ALA A 35 4.08 -4.33 -17.07
N ASN A 36 4.91 -4.84 -16.15
CA ASN A 36 5.61 -4.07 -15.14
C ASN A 36 7.11 -4.25 -15.36
N ALA A 37 7.71 -3.37 -16.18
CA ALA A 37 9.02 -3.61 -16.78
C ALA A 37 10.17 -3.62 -15.76
N GLN A 38 10.06 -2.80 -14.71
CA GLN A 38 10.98 -2.75 -13.57
C GLN A 38 10.73 -3.90 -12.60
N GLY A 39 9.55 -4.52 -12.67
CA GLY A 39 9.24 -5.77 -12.00
C GLY A 39 9.08 -5.71 -10.48
N GLU A 40 9.17 -4.53 -9.88
CA GLU A 40 8.90 -4.30 -8.47
C GLU A 40 7.41 -4.47 -8.16
N VAL A 41 7.12 -5.09 -7.01
CA VAL A 41 5.75 -5.27 -6.52
C VAL A 41 5.68 -4.92 -5.05
N HIS A 42 4.78 -4.00 -4.73
CA HIS A 42 4.41 -3.69 -3.34
C HIS A 42 3.26 -4.59 -2.92
N LEU A 43 3.34 -5.13 -1.70
CA LEU A 43 2.37 -6.07 -1.17
C LEU A 43 1.59 -5.49 0.00
N ALA A 44 0.33 -5.90 0.09
CA ALA A 44 -0.47 -5.89 1.30
C ALA A 44 -1.23 -7.24 1.38
N SER A 45 -1.80 -7.55 2.54
CA SER A 45 -2.67 -8.71 2.73
C SER A 45 -3.86 -8.36 3.61
N GLY A 46 -4.94 -9.11 3.46
CA GLY A 46 -6.12 -9.04 4.31
C GLY A 46 -7.24 -9.93 3.78
N ASP A 47 -8.11 -10.40 4.68
CA ASP A 47 -9.30 -11.19 4.40
C ASP A 47 -10.40 -10.31 3.76
N LEU A 48 -10.33 -10.15 2.44
CA LEU A 48 -11.18 -9.29 1.62
C LEU A 48 -12.38 -10.06 1.03
N GLU A 49 -12.24 -11.38 0.85
CA GLU A 49 -13.22 -12.23 0.21
C GLU A 49 -13.82 -13.24 1.18
N ASN A 50 -15.09 -13.01 1.55
CA ASN A 50 -15.95 -13.90 2.33
C ASN A 50 -15.67 -13.95 3.85
N ALA A 51 -14.71 -13.18 4.34
CA ALA A 51 -14.40 -13.09 5.78
C ALA A 51 -14.17 -14.48 6.41
N ASP A 52 -13.49 -15.37 5.67
CA ASP A 52 -13.32 -16.77 6.03
C ASP A 52 -12.08 -17.04 6.89
N GLY A 53 -11.33 -15.97 7.20
CA GLY A 53 -10.09 -15.98 7.96
C GLY A 53 -8.84 -16.28 7.12
N ILE A 54 -8.95 -16.28 5.78
CA ILE A 54 -7.83 -16.46 4.86
C ILE A 54 -7.55 -15.13 4.17
N ASP A 55 -6.33 -14.62 4.34
CA ASP A 55 -5.92 -13.37 3.70
C ASP A 55 -5.75 -13.54 2.18
N GLU A 56 -6.31 -12.60 1.41
CA GLU A 56 -5.91 -12.36 0.03
C GLU A 56 -4.57 -11.63 -0.04
N ILE A 57 -3.91 -11.77 -1.19
CA ILE A 57 -2.68 -11.06 -1.52
C ILE A 57 -3.01 -9.90 -2.45
N ILE A 58 -2.70 -8.68 -2.02
CA ILE A 58 -2.89 -7.47 -2.83
C ILE A 58 -1.52 -7.02 -3.33
N ALA A 59 -1.38 -6.91 -4.64
CA ALA A 59 -0.17 -6.49 -5.31
C ALA A 59 -0.38 -5.16 -6.03
N GLY A 60 0.51 -4.19 -5.79
CA GLY A 60 0.62 -2.93 -6.50
C GLY A 60 1.83 -2.94 -7.42
N MET A 61 1.73 -2.31 -8.58
CA MET A 61 2.91 -2.09 -9.43
C MET A 61 3.91 -1.16 -8.73
N GLY A 62 5.20 -1.48 -8.79
CA GLY A 62 6.28 -0.62 -8.33
C GLY A 62 6.66 0.50 -9.31
N GLU A 63 7.86 1.06 -9.13
CA GLU A 63 8.35 2.21 -9.91
C GLU A 63 8.34 1.97 -11.43
N GLY A 64 7.88 2.96 -12.20
CA GLY A 64 7.78 2.88 -13.66
C GLY A 64 6.59 2.07 -14.18
N GLY A 65 5.74 1.59 -13.26
CA GLY A 65 4.51 0.87 -13.58
C GLY A 65 3.42 1.73 -14.20
N SER A 66 2.19 1.23 -14.19
CA SER A 66 1.00 1.93 -14.72
C SER A 66 -0.15 1.95 -13.71
N SER A 67 0.20 1.93 -12.43
CA SER A 67 -0.73 2.03 -11.29
C SER A 67 -1.83 0.97 -11.24
N TRP A 68 -1.51 -0.24 -11.68
CA TRP A 68 -2.41 -1.37 -11.50
C TRP A 68 -2.27 -1.98 -10.12
N VAL A 69 -3.41 -2.38 -9.57
CA VAL A 69 -3.55 -3.19 -8.38
C VAL A 69 -4.23 -4.50 -8.77
N LYS A 70 -3.75 -5.60 -8.21
CA LYS A 70 -4.35 -6.93 -8.39
C LYS A 70 -4.50 -7.62 -7.05
N ILE A 71 -5.63 -8.30 -6.91
CA ILE A 71 -5.97 -9.10 -5.74
C ILE A 71 -5.89 -10.57 -6.18
N PHE A 72 -5.20 -11.38 -5.38
CA PHE A 72 -5.02 -12.80 -5.61
C PHE A 72 -5.51 -13.58 -4.39
N ASN A 73 -6.14 -14.72 -4.63
CA ASN A 73 -6.34 -15.73 -3.60
C ASN A 73 -4.97 -16.26 -3.13
N TYR A 74 -4.94 -16.89 -1.96
CA TYR A 74 -3.77 -17.60 -1.45
C TYR A 74 -3.21 -18.61 -2.46
N ASP A 75 -4.03 -19.11 -3.40
CA ASP A 75 -3.59 -20.06 -4.42
C ASP A 75 -2.84 -19.44 -5.62
N GLY A 76 -2.86 -18.11 -5.74
CA GLY A 76 -2.28 -17.33 -6.83
C GLY A 76 -3.25 -17.04 -7.99
N THR A 77 -4.52 -17.44 -7.89
CA THR A 77 -5.55 -17.06 -8.85
C THR A 77 -5.99 -15.61 -8.66
N ILE A 78 -6.22 -14.90 -9.76
CA ILE A 78 -6.64 -13.49 -9.73
C ILE A 78 -8.11 -13.42 -9.32
N VAL A 79 -8.39 -12.64 -8.28
CA VAL A 79 -9.74 -12.29 -7.82
C VAL A 79 -10.21 -11.03 -8.53
N ARG A 80 -9.38 -9.97 -8.50
CA ARG A 80 -9.68 -8.66 -9.10
C ARG A 80 -8.43 -8.01 -9.69
N SER A 81 -8.66 -7.06 -10.60
CA SER A 81 -7.61 -6.22 -11.18
C SER A 81 -8.22 -4.88 -11.55
N PHE A 82 -7.65 -3.79 -11.03
CA PHE A 82 -8.14 -2.43 -11.30
C PHE A 82 -6.97 -1.44 -11.37
N LYS A 83 -7.21 -0.31 -12.02
CA LYS A 83 -6.24 0.78 -12.16
C LYS A 83 -6.50 1.81 -11.06
N ALA A 84 -5.58 1.95 -10.11
CA ALA A 84 -5.75 2.84 -8.97
C ALA A 84 -5.61 4.32 -9.35
N PHE A 85 -4.64 4.63 -10.22
CA PHE A 85 -4.33 6.01 -10.59
C PHE A 85 -4.24 6.20 -12.10
N GLU A 86 -4.68 7.38 -12.55
CA GLU A 86 -4.38 7.85 -13.88
C GLU A 86 -3.01 8.51 -13.91
N ALA A 87 -2.37 8.51 -15.08
CA ALA A 87 -1.01 9.06 -15.25
C ALA A 87 -0.90 10.55 -14.86
N ALA A 88 -2.01 11.29 -14.89
CA ALA A 88 -2.04 12.68 -14.44
C ALA A 88 -1.84 12.83 -12.91
N ASP A 89 -2.32 11.86 -12.12
CA ASP A 89 -2.20 11.85 -10.66
C ASP A 89 -0.91 11.10 -10.22
N ASN A 90 -0.46 10.11 -11.01
CA ASN A 90 0.68 9.25 -10.64
C ASN A 90 1.53 8.87 -11.86
N PRO A 91 2.28 9.81 -12.45
CA PRO A 91 3.05 9.55 -13.68
C PRO A 91 4.18 8.54 -13.50
N GLY A 92 4.72 8.38 -12.28
CA GLY A 92 5.69 7.32 -11.98
C GLY A 92 5.08 5.93 -11.83
N GLY A 93 3.76 5.83 -11.73
CA GLY A 93 3.03 4.57 -11.84
C GLY A 93 3.05 3.68 -10.60
N GLU A 94 3.93 3.94 -9.63
CA GLU A 94 4.11 3.16 -8.40
C GLU A 94 2.91 3.28 -7.45
N VAL A 95 2.49 2.16 -6.86
CA VAL A 95 1.38 2.10 -5.92
C VAL A 95 1.79 1.37 -4.65
N ARG A 96 1.77 2.08 -3.53
CA ARG A 96 1.91 1.49 -2.18
C ARG A 96 0.52 1.20 -1.62
N LEU A 97 0.41 0.15 -0.82
CA LEU A 97 -0.88 -0.41 -0.41
C LEU A 97 -0.98 -0.55 1.10
N ALA A 98 -2.19 -0.36 1.62
CA ALA A 98 -2.59 -0.78 2.95
C ALA A 98 -4.02 -1.35 2.88
N VAL A 99 -4.34 -2.26 3.79
CA VAL A 99 -5.68 -2.85 3.94
C VAL A 99 -6.12 -2.63 5.39
N GLY A 100 -7.38 -2.26 5.58
CA GLY A 100 -7.95 -2.01 6.89
C GLY A 100 -9.46 -1.80 6.82
N ASN A 101 -10.11 -1.81 7.97
CA ASN A 101 -11.53 -1.48 8.11
C ASN A 101 -11.67 0.03 8.32
N PHE A 102 -12.08 0.76 7.30
CA PHE A 102 -12.07 2.22 7.30
C PHE A 102 -13.43 2.86 7.55
N ASP A 103 -14.53 2.09 7.46
CA ASP A 103 -15.89 2.60 7.63
C ASP A 103 -16.73 1.87 8.71
N ALA A 104 -16.08 1.02 9.49
CA ALA A 104 -16.65 0.25 10.60
C ALA A 104 -17.63 -0.85 10.17
N ASP A 105 -17.56 -1.34 8.93
CA ASP A 105 -18.32 -2.51 8.49
C ASP A 105 -17.53 -3.82 8.70
N ALA A 106 -17.97 -4.93 8.11
CA ALA A 106 -17.31 -6.24 8.28
C ALA A 106 -16.33 -6.56 7.15
N ASP A 107 -16.42 -5.83 6.04
CA ASP A 107 -15.52 -5.95 4.91
C ASP A 107 -14.27 -5.08 5.16
N LEU A 108 -13.19 -5.39 4.44
CA LEU A 108 -11.98 -4.59 4.48
C LEU A 108 -11.84 -3.78 3.19
N GLU A 109 -11.25 -2.60 3.30
CA GLU A 109 -11.00 -1.71 2.18
C GLU A 109 -9.52 -1.66 1.84
N ILE A 110 -9.24 -1.17 0.64
CA ILE A 110 -7.89 -1.02 0.10
C ILE A 110 -7.55 0.47 0.01
N ALA A 111 -6.52 0.88 0.72
CA ALA A 111 -5.87 2.16 0.52
C ALA A 111 -4.70 2.02 -0.45
N ALA A 112 -4.67 2.86 -1.48
CA ALA A 112 -3.59 2.96 -2.45
C ALA A 112 -2.98 4.35 -2.40
N ALA A 113 -1.67 4.44 -2.28
CA ALA A 113 -0.93 5.70 -2.27
C ALA A 113 -0.02 5.82 -3.50
N THR A 114 0.20 7.06 -3.96
CA THR A 114 1.15 7.34 -5.03
C THR A 114 2.59 7.10 -4.55
N GLY A 115 3.42 6.48 -5.39
CA GLY A 115 4.86 6.33 -5.15
C GLY A 115 5.70 7.43 -5.81
N TYR A 116 6.95 7.12 -6.18
CA TYR A 116 7.91 8.05 -6.76
C TYR A 116 7.37 8.74 -8.02
N ASN A 117 7.64 10.04 -8.15
CA ASN A 117 7.00 10.97 -9.08
C ASN A 117 5.46 11.04 -8.98
N GLY A 118 4.90 10.74 -7.81
CA GLY A 118 3.47 10.84 -7.52
C GLY A 118 2.99 12.24 -7.18
N SER A 119 1.73 12.34 -6.78
CA SER A 119 1.09 13.62 -6.40
C SER A 119 0.75 13.73 -4.91
N ASN A 120 1.34 12.90 -4.04
CA ASN A 120 1.03 12.84 -2.61
C ASN A 120 -0.46 12.49 -2.32
N ILE A 121 -1.05 11.60 -3.11
CA ILE A 121 -2.48 11.26 -3.03
C ILE A 121 -2.64 9.87 -2.44
N VAL A 122 -3.63 9.72 -1.58
CA VAL A 122 -4.18 8.42 -1.19
C VAL A 122 -5.58 8.28 -1.77
N LYS A 123 -5.88 7.11 -2.32
CA LYS A 123 -7.20 6.70 -2.80
C LYS A 123 -7.67 5.48 -2.03
N LEU A 124 -8.97 5.44 -1.77
CA LEU A 124 -9.64 4.36 -1.08
C LEU A 124 -10.50 3.60 -2.09
N PHE A 125 -10.47 2.28 -1.98
CA PHE A 125 -11.24 1.38 -2.80
C PHE A 125 -11.92 0.34 -1.93
N ASP A 126 -13.12 -0.04 -2.31
CA ASP A 126 -13.79 -1.23 -1.83
C ASP A 126 -13.03 -2.48 -2.33
N LYS A 127 -13.25 -3.65 -1.71
CA LYS A 127 -12.62 -4.92 -2.05
C LYS A 127 -12.84 -5.35 -3.51
N ASP A 128 -13.92 -4.88 -4.15
CA ASP A 128 -14.19 -5.11 -5.56
C ASP A 128 -13.42 -4.16 -6.52
N GLY A 129 -12.71 -3.17 -5.98
CA GLY A 129 -11.99 -2.14 -6.70
C GLY A 129 -12.81 -0.88 -7.00
N THR A 130 -14.02 -0.76 -6.43
CA THR A 130 -14.86 0.44 -6.55
C THR A 130 -14.23 1.60 -5.79
N PHE A 131 -14.11 2.75 -6.46
CA PHE A 131 -13.53 3.94 -5.86
C PHE A 131 -14.45 4.55 -4.80
N ILE A 132 -13.95 4.72 -3.58
CA ILE A 132 -14.66 5.31 -2.44
C ILE A 132 -14.35 6.81 -2.33
N GLY A 133 -13.07 7.17 -2.33
CA GLY A 133 -12.64 8.54 -2.05
C GLY A 133 -11.15 8.76 -2.23
N LYS A 134 -10.74 10.03 -2.24
CA LYS A 134 -9.32 10.41 -2.32
C LYS A 134 -9.02 11.69 -1.56
N PHE A 135 -7.81 11.79 -1.04
CA PHE A 135 -7.31 13.01 -0.40
C PHE A 135 -5.81 13.19 -0.64
N SER A 136 -5.34 14.44 -0.49
CA SER A 136 -3.92 14.78 -0.55
C SER A 136 -3.34 14.80 0.85
N VAL A 137 -2.28 14.04 1.10
CA VAL A 137 -1.72 13.84 2.44
C VAL A 137 -0.77 14.98 2.84
N PHE A 138 0.14 15.36 1.95
CA PHE A 138 1.25 16.28 2.23
C PHE A 138 1.10 17.62 1.52
N VAL A 139 -0.01 18.31 1.81
CA VAL A 139 -0.36 19.61 1.19
C VAL A 139 0.60 20.74 1.58
N LEU A 140 1.27 20.61 2.73
CA LEU A 140 2.26 21.59 3.21
C LEU A 140 3.66 21.39 2.61
N GLY A 141 3.82 20.41 1.72
CA GLY A 141 5.07 20.13 1.02
C GLY A 141 6.09 19.34 1.86
N GLY A 142 7.33 19.33 1.39
CA GLY A 142 8.40 18.55 1.99
C GLY A 142 8.46 17.08 1.55
N ASN A 143 7.65 16.72 0.55
CA ASN A 143 7.72 15.45 -0.17
C ASN A 143 7.65 15.69 -1.69
N PRO A 144 8.72 16.26 -2.27
CA PRO A 144 8.70 16.77 -3.65
C PRO A 144 8.52 15.68 -4.70
N ASN A 145 8.89 14.44 -4.41
CA ASN A 145 8.76 13.31 -5.32
C ASN A 145 7.39 12.63 -5.22
N GLY A 146 6.54 13.01 -4.26
CA GLY A 146 5.18 12.51 -4.15
C GLY A 146 5.01 11.06 -3.71
N ASP A 147 6.09 10.41 -3.28
CA ASP A 147 6.11 9.05 -2.77
C ASP A 147 5.57 8.98 -1.34
N VAL A 148 4.51 8.20 -1.11
CA VAL A 148 3.82 8.13 0.17
C VAL A 148 3.76 6.69 0.66
N HIS A 149 4.55 6.40 1.69
CA HIS A 149 4.49 5.12 2.41
C HIS A 149 3.23 5.09 3.27
N ILE A 150 2.49 3.99 3.26
CA ILE A 150 1.23 3.86 4.00
C ILE A 150 1.13 2.53 4.76
N ILE A 151 0.50 2.57 5.92
CA ILE A 151 -0.05 1.41 6.65
C ILE A 151 -1.42 1.79 7.24
N ALA A 152 -2.19 0.80 7.64
CA ALA A 152 -3.46 0.96 8.33
C ALA A 152 -3.42 0.33 9.74
N ALA A 153 -4.01 1.01 10.71
CA ALA A 153 -4.20 0.49 12.06
C ALA A 153 -5.20 1.33 12.85
N ASP A 154 -6.03 0.67 13.65
CA ASP A 154 -6.80 1.27 14.74
C ASP A 154 -5.83 1.76 15.84
N ILE A 155 -5.57 3.07 15.85
CA ILE A 155 -4.60 3.68 16.77
C ILE A 155 -5.28 4.20 18.03
N ASP A 156 -6.57 4.55 17.97
CA ASP A 156 -7.30 5.06 19.12
C ASP A 156 -8.28 4.06 19.76
N ASN A 157 -8.32 2.82 19.25
CA ASN A 157 -9.15 1.70 19.69
C ASN A 157 -10.65 2.00 19.58
N ASP A 158 -11.07 2.72 18.55
CA ASP A 158 -12.49 2.99 18.27
C ASP A 158 -13.13 1.93 17.34
N GLY A 159 -12.33 0.99 16.83
CA GLY A 159 -12.75 -0.07 15.91
C GLY A 159 -12.71 0.33 14.44
N ILE A 160 -12.22 1.53 14.11
CA ILE A 160 -11.98 2.02 12.75
C ILE A 160 -10.47 2.18 12.58
N ASP A 161 -9.93 1.62 11.50
CA ASP A 161 -8.52 1.78 11.20
C ASP A 161 -8.21 3.22 10.73
N GLU A 162 -7.16 3.83 11.29
CA GLU A 162 -6.54 5.02 10.74
C GLU A 162 -5.54 4.68 9.64
N LEU A 163 -5.33 5.64 8.74
CA LEU A 163 -4.19 5.62 7.83
C LEU A 163 -3.00 6.36 8.43
N ILE A 164 -1.84 5.70 8.40
CA ILE A 164 -0.56 6.30 8.73
C ILE A 164 0.19 6.47 7.43
N CYS A 165 0.48 7.71 7.07
CA CYS A 165 1.18 8.08 5.86
C CYS A 165 2.51 8.72 6.22
N ALA A 166 3.58 8.33 5.53
CA ALA A 166 4.90 8.91 5.71
C ALA A 166 5.51 9.36 4.40
N HIS A 167 6.40 10.35 4.48
CA HIS A 167 7.19 10.75 3.32
C HIS A 167 8.06 9.57 2.84
N GLY A 168 7.96 9.24 1.55
CA GLY A 168 8.84 8.31 0.86
C GLY A 168 10.09 8.99 0.32
N GLU A 169 10.60 8.49 -0.81
CA GLU A 169 11.90 8.89 -1.36
C GLU A 169 12.03 10.41 -1.59
N GLY A 170 13.13 11.01 -1.15
CA GLY A 170 13.37 12.47 -1.22
C GLY A 170 12.57 13.29 -0.21
N GLY A 171 11.85 12.62 0.68
CA GLY A 171 11.05 13.19 1.74
C GLY A 171 11.84 13.89 2.83
N SER A 172 11.14 14.74 3.57
CA SER A 172 11.65 15.43 4.78
C SER A 172 11.12 14.84 6.09
N SER A 173 10.89 13.53 6.16
CA SER A 173 10.52 12.79 7.38
C SER A 173 9.18 13.10 8.07
N ALA A 174 8.18 13.63 7.38
CA ALA A 174 6.87 13.80 8.01
C ALA A 174 6.12 12.46 8.09
N VAL A 175 5.38 12.29 9.18
CA VAL A 175 4.40 11.21 9.37
C VAL A 175 3.09 11.86 9.75
N HIS A 176 2.02 11.52 9.03
CA HIS A 176 0.65 11.93 9.29
C HIS A 176 -0.18 10.70 9.67
N VAL A 177 -0.93 10.80 10.76
CA VAL A 177 -2.02 9.87 11.09
C VAL A 177 -3.31 10.58 10.71
N CYS A 178 -4.09 10.00 9.81
CA CYS A 178 -5.30 10.60 9.26
C CYS A 178 -6.45 9.62 9.20
N LYS A 179 -7.67 10.16 9.32
CA LYS A 179 -8.90 9.48 8.93
C LYS A 179 -8.99 9.37 7.41
N ILE A 180 -9.88 8.53 6.91
CA ILE A 180 -10.07 8.29 5.47
C ILE A 180 -10.60 9.47 4.66
N ASP A 181 -11.15 10.49 5.33
CA ASP A 181 -11.52 11.77 4.70
C ASP A 181 -10.34 12.73 4.54
N GLY A 182 -9.15 12.33 5.00
CA GLY A 182 -7.92 13.14 4.99
C GLY A 182 -7.75 14.03 6.22
N THR A 183 -8.66 13.96 7.20
CA THR A 183 -8.52 14.71 8.46
C THR A 183 -7.29 14.19 9.23
N ILE A 184 -6.30 15.05 9.41
CA ILE A 184 -5.08 14.73 10.16
C ILE A 184 -5.39 14.76 11.67
N ILE A 185 -5.25 13.61 12.32
CA ILE A 185 -5.37 13.42 13.77
C ILE A 185 -4.05 13.81 14.45
N ARG A 186 -2.92 13.36 13.90
CA ARG A 186 -1.57 13.61 14.41
C ARG A 186 -0.60 13.85 13.25
N SER A 187 0.34 14.76 13.44
CA SER A 187 1.46 14.93 12.51
C SER A 187 2.74 15.26 13.25
N PHE A 188 3.86 14.69 12.80
CA PHE A 188 5.17 14.93 13.39
C PHE A 188 6.31 14.66 12.42
N LYS A 189 7.50 15.17 12.73
CA LYS A 189 8.75 14.88 12.00
C LYS A 189 9.48 13.74 12.70
N ALA A 190 9.40 12.52 12.18
CA ALA A 190 9.92 11.32 12.83
C ALA A 190 11.43 11.39 13.12
N PHE A 191 12.21 11.97 12.19
CA PHE A 191 13.67 12.05 12.29
C PHE A 191 14.22 13.49 12.20
N GLY A 192 13.35 14.50 12.28
CA GLY A 192 13.75 15.91 12.21
C GLY A 192 14.60 16.25 10.97
N SER A 193 15.63 17.09 11.15
CA SER A 193 16.55 17.47 10.08
C SER A 193 17.57 16.39 9.70
N ALA A 194 17.66 15.29 10.46
CA ALA A 194 18.60 14.20 10.18
C ALA A 194 18.24 13.43 8.91
N ASN A 195 16.97 13.48 8.49
CA ASN A 195 16.49 12.85 7.26
C ASN A 195 15.71 13.88 6.41
N GLY A 196 16.47 14.82 5.84
CA GLY A 196 15.96 15.93 5.06
C GLY A 196 15.69 15.62 3.58
N GLN A 197 16.14 14.46 3.08
CA GLN A 197 16.03 14.01 1.68
C GLN A 197 15.87 12.48 1.58
N GLY A 198 15.25 11.84 2.57
CA GLY A 198 15.11 10.39 2.59
C GLY A 198 13.75 9.94 3.05
N GLU A 199 13.54 8.64 2.92
CA GLU A 199 12.27 7.97 3.13
C GLU A 199 12.04 7.56 4.58
N VAL A 200 10.77 7.33 4.92
CA VAL A 200 10.35 6.80 6.22
C VAL A 200 9.55 5.53 5.98
N HIS A 201 10.14 4.41 6.35
CA HIS A 201 9.47 3.10 6.34
C HIS A 201 8.57 2.94 7.54
N LEU A 202 7.38 2.42 7.30
CA LEU A 202 6.36 2.18 8.32
C LEU A 202 6.23 0.68 8.58
N GLY A 203 6.04 0.33 9.85
CA GLY A 203 5.74 -1.03 10.27
C GLY A 203 4.76 -1.00 11.42
N LYS A 204 3.80 -1.94 11.41
CA LYS A 204 2.88 -2.17 12.53
C LYS A 204 3.45 -3.25 13.43
N SER A 205 3.33 -3.05 14.74
CA SER A 205 3.71 -4.06 15.73
C SER A 205 2.77 -4.00 16.92
N ASN A 206 2.52 -5.16 17.54
CA ASN A 206 1.56 -5.33 18.64
C ASN A 206 2.24 -5.32 20.03
N TYR A 207 3.38 -4.65 20.18
CA TYR A 207 4.12 -4.56 21.45
C TYR A 207 3.59 -3.46 22.37
#